data_AF-F9GGE7-F1
#
_entry.id   AF-F9GGE7-F1
#
_cell.length_a   1.000
_cell.length_b   1.000
_cell.length_c   1.000
_cell.angle_alpha   90.00
_cell.angle_beta   90.00
_cell.angle_gamma   90.00
#
_symmetry.space_group_name_H-M   'P 1'
#
loop_
_entity.id
_entity.type
_entity.pdbx_description
1 polymer ?
#
loop_
_entity_poly.entity_id
_entity_poly.type
_entity_poly.pdbx_seq_one_letter_code
_entity_poly.pdbx_strand_id
1 'polypeptide(L)'
;MSNKIEHRTAVNVSNEKWYFPQELRDGLQPFNLSNETIAETLACAWEYSRCVIPNWTSWERYLAFNRTIIIAIVAEFRGDLIPEINSKNIIGYDVDELLSTLFGGTSMREDMSREFRTFLLMSAEKSRKQRDSELFGRYLNALAKSPQWWFRLRDCDALARYTIASALACNGF
;
A
#
# COMPACT_ATOMS: atom_id res chain seq x y z
N MET A 1 -0.44 -29.84 33.51
CA MET A 1 0.27 -28.69 32.92
C MET A 1 -0.63 -28.09 31.86
N SER A 2 -1.25 -26.94 32.15
CA SER A 2 -2.19 -26.27 31.24
C SER A 2 -1.53 -24.99 30.75
N ASN A 3 -1.03 -24.98 29.51
CA ASN A 3 -0.55 -23.76 28.87
C ASN A 3 -1.76 -22.93 28.43
N LYS A 4 -2.10 -21.91 29.22
CA LYS A 4 -3.00 -20.86 28.79
C LYS A 4 -2.25 -19.98 27.79
N ILE A 5 -2.70 -19.98 26.54
CA ILE A 5 -2.33 -18.99 25.54
C ILE A 5 -2.94 -17.67 26.03
N GLU A 6 -2.11 -16.76 26.52
CA GLU A 6 -2.54 -15.41 26.85
C GLU A 6 -2.93 -14.70 25.55
N HIS A 7 -4.24 -14.45 25.39
CA HIS A 7 -4.72 -13.48 24.43
C HIS A 7 -4.08 -12.14 24.78
N ARG A 8 -3.18 -11.66 23.90
CA ARG A 8 -2.66 -10.30 23.95
C ARG A 8 -3.84 -9.35 24.11
N THR A 9 -3.91 -8.71 25.27
CA THR A 9 -4.89 -7.68 25.61
C THR A 9 -5.00 -6.69 24.46
N ALA A 10 -6.24 -6.43 24.03
CA ALA A 10 -6.54 -5.37 23.08
C ALA A 10 -5.83 -4.09 23.52
N VAL A 11 -4.99 -3.56 22.64
CA VAL A 11 -4.23 -2.33 22.88
C VAL A 11 -5.26 -1.24 23.18
N ASN A 12 -5.13 -0.60 24.35
CA ASN A 12 -6.01 0.51 24.72
C ASN A 12 -5.65 1.73 23.85
N VAL A 13 -6.45 1.93 22.80
CA VAL A 13 -6.29 2.98 21.78
C VAL A 13 -6.56 4.39 22.32
N SER A 14 -7.05 4.55 23.56
CA SER A 14 -7.47 5.85 24.11
C SER A 14 -6.35 6.86 24.32
N ASN A 15 -5.08 6.45 24.20
CA ASN A 15 -3.90 7.32 24.23
C ASN A 15 -3.16 7.39 22.88
N GLU A 16 -3.71 6.80 21.80
CA GLU A 16 -3.09 6.88 20.48
C GLU A 16 -3.31 8.29 19.90
N LYS A 17 -2.20 8.97 19.58
CA LYS A 17 -2.19 10.21 18.78
C LYS A 17 -2.90 10.03 17.43
N TRP A 18 -3.00 8.79 16.98
CA TRP A 18 -3.38 8.39 15.64
C TRP A 18 -4.79 7.83 15.59
N TYR A 19 -5.56 8.21 14.58
CA TYR A 19 -6.94 7.75 14.39
C TYR A 19 -7.07 7.02 13.05
N PHE A 20 -7.47 5.75 13.10
CA PHE A 20 -7.78 4.91 11.94
C PHE A 20 -8.71 3.74 12.33
N PRO A 21 -9.46 3.15 11.39
CA PRO A 21 -10.30 1.99 11.66
C PRO A 21 -9.49 0.77 12.13
N GLN A 22 -9.99 0.06 13.13
CA GLN A 22 -9.31 -1.11 13.70
C GLN A 22 -9.13 -2.23 12.66
N GLU A 23 -10.02 -2.29 11.66
CA GLU A 23 -10.00 -3.24 10.54
C GLU A 23 -8.74 -3.12 9.67
N LEU A 24 -8.01 -2.00 9.76
CA LEU A 24 -6.70 -1.83 9.13
C LEU A 24 -5.56 -2.54 9.88
N ARG A 25 -5.83 -3.11 11.05
CA ARG A 25 -4.90 -4.02 11.74
C ARG A 25 -5.16 -5.48 11.40
N ASP A 26 -6.35 -5.80 10.91
CA ASP A 26 -6.74 -7.18 10.60
C ASP A 26 -5.87 -7.74 9.47
N GLY A 27 -5.25 -8.89 9.70
CA GLY A 27 -4.38 -9.56 8.72
C GLY A 27 -2.95 -9.05 8.68
N LEU A 28 -2.62 -7.92 9.31
CA LEU A 28 -1.22 -7.49 9.45
C LEU A 28 -0.42 -8.53 10.22
N GLN A 29 0.64 -9.03 9.60
CA GLN A 29 1.60 -9.88 10.27
C GLN A 29 2.62 -9.01 11.00
N PRO A 30 3.23 -9.49 12.10
CA PRO A 30 4.37 -8.81 12.69
C PRO A 30 5.51 -8.69 11.65
N PHE A 31 6.01 -7.47 11.43
CA PHE A 31 7.21 -7.23 10.62
C PHE A 31 8.18 -6.32 11.39
N ASN A 32 9.40 -6.19 10.86
CA ASN A 32 10.53 -5.56 11.57
C ASN A 32 10.43 -4.01 11.61
N LEU A 33 9.40 -3.52 12.30
CA LEU A 33 9.12 -2.14 12.69
C LEU A 33 8.58 -2.08 14.12
N SER A 34 8.72 -0.93 14.77
CA SER A 34 8.13 -0.69 16.09
C SER A 34 6.61 -0.53 15.98
N ASN A 35 5.90 -0.76 17.08
CA ASN A 35 4.44 -0.59 17.11
C ASN A 35 4.01 0.85 16.79
N GLU A 36 4.84 1.83 17.20
CA GLU A 36 4.62 3.25 16.94
C GLU A 36 4.71 3.56 15.44
N THR A 37 5.73 3.03 14.74
CA THR A 37 5.86 3.20 13.29
C THR A 37 4.75 2.49 12.53
N ILE A 38 4.29 1.32 13.00
CA ILE A 38 3.13 0.64 12.42
C ILE A 38 1.88 1.51 12.58
N ALA A 39 1.62 2.04 13.78
CA ALA A 39 0.46 2.90 14.02
C ALA A 39 0.51 4.19 13.17
N GLU A 40 1.68 4.82 13.03
CA GLU A 40 1.89 5.97 12.15
C GLU A 40 1.60 5.61 10.68
N THR A 41 2.09 4.46 10.21
CA THR A 41 1.84 3.99 8.83
C THR A 41 0.34 3.83 8.55
N LEU A 42 -0.39 3.21 9.50
CA LEU A 42 -1.84 3.02 9.39
C LEU A 42 -2.60 4.35 9.38
N ALA A 43 -2.20 5.27 10.26
CA ALA A 43 -2.79 6.61 10.34
C ALA A 43 -2.57 7.41 9.06
N CYS A 44 -1.34 7.42 8.54
CA CYS A 44 -1.01 8.10 7.30
C CYS A 44 -1.77 7.51 6.11
N ALA A 45 -1.92 6.18 6.03
CA ALA A 45 -2.71 5.55 4.98
C ALA A 45 -4.19 5.96 5.06
N TRP A 46 -4.74 6.01 6.27
CA TRP A 46 -6.12 6.45 6.50
C TRP A 46 -6.33 7.93 6.15
N GLU A 47 -5.43 8.81 6.57
CA GLU A 47 -5.46 10.24 6.24
C GLU A 47 -5.33 10.47 4.74
N TYR A 48 -4.34 9.81 4.10
CA TYR A 48 -4.16 9.87 2.65
C TYR A 48 -5.44 9.44 1.93
N SER A 49 -6.01 8.30 2.31
CA SER A 49 -7.19 7.74 1.65
C SER A 49 -8.40 8.66 1.75
N ARG A 50 -8.62 9.30 2.90
CA ARG A 50 -9.71 10.30 3.07
C ARG A 50 -9.49 11.56 2.23
N CYS A 51 -8.24 11.93 1.95
CA CYS A 51 -7.95 13.07 1.09
C CYS A 51 -8.26 12.76 -0.38
N VAL A 52 -7.95 11.55 -0.85
CA VAL A 52 -8.08 11.19 -2.27
C VAL A 52 -9.42 10.53 -2.63
N ILE A 53 -10.07 9.90 -1.67
CA ILE A 53 -11.41 9.30 -1.79
C ILE A 53 -12.24 9.73 -0.58
N PRO A 54 -12.76 10.98 -0.56
CA PRO A 54 -13.47 11.52 0.60
C PRO A 54 -14.84 10.89 0.83
N ASN A 55 -15.41 10.22 -0.18
CA ASN A 55 -16.70 9.53 -0.10
C ASN A 55 -16.57 8.15 -0.76
N TRP A 56 -17.30 7.17 -0.22
CA TRP A 56 -17.38 5.80 -0.74
C TRP A 56 -18.78 5.24 -0.54
N THR A 57 -19.22 4.36 -1.45
CA THR A 57 -20.46 3.57 -1.32
C THR A 57 -20.17 2.11 -0.95
N SER A 58 -18.93 1.64 -1.18
CA SER A 58 -18.46 0.31 -0.79
C SER A 58 -17.36 0.42 0.27
N TRP A 59 -17.71 0.09 1.52
CA TRP A 59 -16.73 0.04 2.63
C TRP A 59 -15.65 -1.01 2.39
N GLU A 60 -16.01 -2.16 1.83
CA GLU A 60 -15.08 -3.25 1.53
C GLU A 60 -13.98 -2.82 0.54
N ARG A 61 -14.37 -2.18 -0.57
CA ARG A 61 -13.41 -1.64 -1.55
C ARG A 61 -12.58 -0.52 -0.94
N TYR A 62 -13.18 0.34 -0.15
CA TYR A 62 -12.46 1.42 0.50
C TYR A 62 -11.42 0.92 1.53
N LEU A 63 -11.76 -0.11 2.32
CA LEU A 63 -10.79 -0.80 3.19
C LEU A 63 -9.69 -1.48 2.37
N ALA A 64 -10.02 -2.13 1.26
CA ALA A 64 -9.03 -2.74 0.39
C ALA A 64 -8.05 -1.69 -0.17
N PHE A 65 -8.55 -0.55 -0.63
CA PHE A 65 -7.72 0.58 -1.06
C PHE A 65 -6.79 1.06 0.06
N ASN A 66 -7.31 1.29 1.27
CA ASN A 66 -6.49 1.68 2.42
C ASN A 66 -5.35 0.68 2.69
N ARG A 67 -5.62 -0.63 2.61
CA ARG A 67 -4.59 -1.68 2.76
C ARG A 67 -3.56 -1.64 1.64
N THR A 68 -3.95 -1.31 0.40
CA THR A 68 -2.98 -1.06 -0.67
C THR A 68 -2.11 0.19 -0.42
N ILE A 69 -2.66 1.25 0.17
CA ILE A 69 -1.89 2.42 0.57
C ILE A 69 -0.94 2.12 1.73
N ILE A 70 -1.33 1.27 2.69
CA ILE A 70 -0.43 0.80 3.76
C ILE A 70 0.79 0.10 3.16
N ILE A 71 0.56 -0.84 2.21
CA ILE A 71 1.65 -1.51 1.49
C ILE A 71 2.50 -0.48 0.73
N ALA A 72 1.88 0.50 0.08
CA ALA A 72 2.58 1.52 -0.68
C ALA A 72 3.50 2.39 0.19
N ILE A 73 3.04 2.82 1.36
CA ILE A 73 3.86 3.57 2.33
C ILE A 73 5.04 2.71 2.79
N VAL A 74 4.82 1.44 3.12
CA VAL A 74 5.90 0.53 3.51
C VAL A 74 6.90 0.36 2.36
N ALA A 75 6.44 0.24 1.11
CA ALA A 75 7.32 0.15 -0.04
C ALA A 75 8.16 1.43 -0.25
N GLU A 76 7.60 2.61 -0.01
CA GLU A 76 8.31 3.89 -0.14
C GLU A 76 9.29 4.17 1.02
N PHE A 77 9.03 3.64 2.22
CA PHE A 77 9.83 3.91 3.42
C PHE A 77 10.83 2.79 3.76
N ARG A 78 10.44 1.54 3.53
CA ARG A 78 11.16 0.31 3.94
C ARG A 78 11.02 -0.78 2.88
N GLY A 79 11.52 -0.51 1.68
CA GLY A 79 11.50 -1.42 0.55
C GLY A 79 12.20 -2.76 0.81
N ASP A 80 13.07 -2.84 1.82
CA ASP A 80 13.65 -4.09 2.30
C ASP A 80 12.62 -5.08 2.90
N LEU A 81 11.46 -4.58 3.31
CA LEU A 81 10.32 -5.40 3.78
C LEU A 81 9.42 -5.88 2.64
N ILE A 82 9.62 -5.37 1.42
CA ILE A 82 8.87 -5.81 0.25
C ILE A 82 9.61 -7.03 -0.33
N PRO A 83 8.99 -8.23 -0.28
CA PRO A 83 9.59 -9.43 -0.87
C PRO A 83 9.77 -9.28 -2.39
N GLU A 84 10.64 -10.11 -2.98
CA GLU A 84 10.91 -10.07 -4.42
C GLU A 84 9.64 -10.28 -5.26
N ILE A 85 9.69 -9.75 -6.48
CA ILE A 85 8.61 -9.73 -7.48
C ILE A 85 7.94 -11.12 -7.52
N ASN A 86 6.66 -11.19 -7.12
CA ASN A 86 5.74 -12.35 -7.10
C ASN A 86 5.28 -12.82 -5.71
N SER A 87 5.69 -12.20 -4.61
CA SER A 87 5.01 -12.51 -3.35
C SER A 87 3.54 -12.10 -3.41
N LYS A 88 2.67 -13.05 -3.08
CA LYS A 88 1.23 -12.79 -2.90
C LYS A 88 0.97 -12.01 -1.63
N ASN A 89 1.74 -12.29 -0.58
CA ASN A 89 1.57 -11.67 0.72
C ASN A 89 2.65 -10.61 0.95
N ILE A 90 2.24 -9.39 1.25
CA ILE A 90 3.12 -8.30 1.65
C ILE A 90 2.63 -7.80 3.00
N ILE A 91 3.52 -7.80 4.01
CA ILE A 91 3.23 -7.38 5.40
C ILE A 91 1.96 -8.01 6.02
N GLY A 92 1.56 -9.18 5.55
CA GLY A 92 0.36 -9.89 5.99
C GLY A 92 -0.84 -9.77 5.06
N TYR A 93 -0.83 -8.79 4.16
CA TYR A 93 -1.91 -8.59 3.19
C TYR A 93 -1.69 -9.38 1.91
N ASP A 94 -2.73 -10.10 1.46
CA ASP A 94 -2.75 -10.71 0.13
C ASP A 94 -3.06 -9.66 -0.94
N VAL A 95 -2.07 -9.34 -1.76
CA VAL A 95 -2.17 -8.31 -2.80
C VAL A 95 -3.15 -8.71 -3.89
N ASP A 96 -3.22 -9.99 -4.26
CA ASP A 96 -4.16 -10.47 -5.27
C ASP A 96 -5.60 -10.37 -4.77
N GLU A 97 -5.83 -10.72 -3.51
CA GLU A 97 -7.14 -10.56 -2.87
C GLU A 97 -7.54 -9.09 -2.78
N LEU A 98 -6.66 -8.20 -2.31
CA LEU A 98 -6.94 -6.77 -2.21
C LEU A 98 -7.30 -6.16 -3.56
N LEU A 99 -6.53 -6.46 -4.61
CA LEU A 99 -6.80 -5.95 -5.96
C LEU A 99 -8.07 -6.57 -6.56
N SER A 100 -8.36 -7.84 -6.25
CA SER A 100 -9.60 -8.51 -6.64
C SER A 100 -10.81 -7.91 -5.94
N THR A 101 -10.72 -7.56 -4.65
CA THR A 101 -11.77 -6.87 -3.92
C THR A 101 -11.97 -5.45 -4.46
N LEU A 102 -10.88 -4.69 -4.61
CA LEU A 102 -10.95 -3.29 -5.02
C LEU A 102 -11.46 -3.12 -6.45
N PHE A 103 -11.01 -3.93 -7.40
CA PHE A 103 -11.34 -3.78 -8.82
C PHE A 103 -12.17 -4.92 -9.41
N GLY A 104 -12.57 -5.90 -8.61
CA GLY A 104 -13.41 -7.03 -9.05
C GLY A 104 -14.66 -6.55 -9.77
N GLY A 105 -14.95 -7.16 -10.93
CA GLY A 105 -16.10 -6.78 -11.75
C GLY A 105 -15.95 -5.47 -12.54
N THR A 106 -14.83 -4.75 -12.40
CA THR A 106 -14.55 -3.55 -13.21
C THR A 106 -13.67 -3.90 -14.41
N SER A 107 -13.77 -3.14 -15.49
CA SER A 107 -12.87 -3.26 -16.66
C SER A 107 -11.42 -2.85 -16.36
N MET A 108 -11.17 -2.19 -15.22
CA MET A 108 -9.86 -1.65 -14.84
C MET A 108 -8.98 -2.66 -14.08
N ARG A 109 -9.51 -3.83 -13.70
CA ARG A 109 -8.84 -4.78 -12.80
C ARG A 109 -7.42 -5.13 -13.23
N GLU A 110 -7.23 -5.54 -14.48
CA GLU A 110 -5.92 -6.01 -14.95
C GLU A 110 -4.91 -4.86 -15.05
N ASP A 111 -5.34 -3.71 -15.56
CA ASP A 111 -4.49 -2.53 -15.72
C ASP A 111 -4.06 -1.96 -14.37
N MET A 112 -4.98 -1.84 -13.41
CA MET A 112 -4.67 -1.31 -12.08
C MET A 112 -3.86 -2.30 -11.24
N SER A 113 -4.05 -3.60 -11.43
CA SER A 113 -3.20 -4.61 -10.82
C SER A 113 -1.76 -4.51 -11.32
N ARG A 114 -1.58 -4.33 -12.64
CA ARG A 114 -0.26 -4.12 -13.24
C ARG A 114 0.37 -2.81 -12.78
N GLU A 115 -0.40 -1.74 -12.71
CA GLU A 115 0.07 -0.43 -12.26
C GLU A 115 0.54 -0.47 -10.80
N PHE A 116 -0.26 -1.05 -9.89
CA PHE A 116 0.12 -1.18 -8.48
C PHE A 116 1.38 -2.02 -8.29
N ARG A 117 1.50 -3.15 -9.00
CA ARG A 117 2.71 -3.99 -8.94
C ARG A 117 3.96 -3.29 -9.49
N THR A 118 3.79 -2.49 -10.55
CA THR A 118 4.87 -1.69 -11.12
C THR A 118 5.33 -0.60 -10.14
N PHE A 119 4.38 0.05 -9.48
CA PHE A 119 4.67 0.99 -8.39
C PHE A 119 5.45 0.30 -7.26
N LEU A 120 4.98 -0.85 -6.76
CA LEU A 120 5.65 -1.55 -5.65
C LEU A 120 7.10 -1.90 -5.99
N LEU A 121 7.35 -2.35 -7.22
CA LEU A 121 8.71 -2.64 -7.69
C LEU A 121 9.58 -1.38 -7.58
N MET A 122 9.14 -0.27 -8.14
CA MET A 122 9.95 0.95 -8.19
C MET A 122 10.13 1.60 -6.82
N SER A 123 9.07 1.67 -6.02
CA SER A 123 9.10 2.24 -4.67
C SER A 123 9.98 1.42 -3.74
N ALA A 124 9.89 0.09 -3.79
CA ALA A 124 10.76 -0.77 -3.01
C ALA A 124 12.23 -0.59 -3.40
N GLU A 125 12.55 -0.60 -4.70
CA GLU A 125 13.93 -0.39 -5.17
C GLU A 125 14.52 0.94 -4.70
N LYS A 126 13.73 2.02 -4.74
CA LYS A 126 14.15 3.36 -4.30
C LYS A 126 14.50 3.42 -2.81
N SER A 127 13.77 2.69 -1.97
CA SER A 127 13.88 2.77 -0.51
C SER A 127 14.66 1.60 0.11
N ARG A 128 15.01 0.58 -0.68
CA ARG A 128 15.97 -0.46 -0.28
C ARG A 128 17.30 0.19 0.10
N LYS A 129 17.96 -0.39 1.09
CA LYS A 129 19.29 0.06 1.55
C LYS A 129 20.38 -0.09 0.49
N GLN A 130 20.15 -0.97 -0.50
CA GLN A 130 21.07 -1.18 -1.62
C GLN A 130 20.82 -0.13 -2.71
N ARG A 131 21.73 0.84 -2.82
CA ARG A 131 21.60 1.98 -3.76
C ARG A 131 22.18 1.73 -5.15
N ASP A 132 22.93 0.65 -5.33
CA ASP A 132 23.62 0.31 -6.59
C ASP A 132 22.81 -0.64 -7.48
N SER A 133 21.48 -0.64 -7.36
CA SER A 133 20.59 -1.43 -8.22
C SER A 133 20.64 -0.91 -9.65
N GLU A 134 20.94 -1.78 -10.61
CA GLU A 134 20.92 -1.45 -12.04
C GLU A 134 19.54 -0.93 -12.46
N LEU A 135 18.46 -1.50 -11.91
CA LEU A 135 17.09 -1.09 -12.17
C LEU A 135 16.85 0.35 -11.69
N PHE A 136 17.29 0.68 -10.48
CA PHE A 136 17.17 2.04 -9.96
C PHE A 136 18.00 3.04 -10.77
N GLY A 137 19.21 2.68 -11.19
CA GLY A 137 20.03 3.49 -12.09
C GLY A 137 19.36 3.76 -13.44
N ARG A 138 18.75 2.73 -14.06
CA ARG A 138 17.97 2.88 -15.31
C ARG A 138 16.76 3.80 -15.12
N TYR A 139 16.07 3.70 -13.98
CA TYR A 139 14.96 4.57 -13.63
C TYR A 139 15.38 6.05 -13.56
N LEU A 140 16.45 6.36 -12.83
CA LEU A 140 16.97 7.72 -12.71
C LEU A 140 17.39 8.30 -14.07
N ASN A 141 18.06 7.50 -14.89
CA ASN A 141 18.44 7.90 -16.25
C ASN A 141 17.24 8.17 -17.16
N ALA A 142 16.18 7.36 -17.05
CA ALA A 142 14.95 7.57 -17.80
C ALA A 142 14.19 8.82 -17.33
N LEU A 143 14.11 9.04 -16.01
CA LEU A 143 13.46 10.20 -15.40
C LEU A 143 14.08 11.52 -15.88
N ALA A 144 15.41 11.57 -15.99
CA ALA A 144 16.14 12.76 -16.43
C ALA A 144 16.18 12.97 -17.95
N LYS A 145 15.63 12.05 -18.75
CA LYS A 145 15.76 12.07 -20.22
C LYS A 145 14.99 13.20 -20.90
N SER A 146 13.76 13.47 -20.47
CA SER A 146 12.96 14.61 -20.93
C SER A 146 11.76 14.87 -19.99
N PRO A 147 11.14 16.08 -20.03
CA PRO A 147 9.93 16.36 -19.26
C PRO A 147 8.77 15.38 -19.53
N GLN A 148 8.66 14.86 -20.75
CA GLN A 148 7.64 13.87 -21.11
C GLN A 148 7.89 12.53 -20.40
N TRP A 149 9.14 12.07 -20.36
CA TRP A 149 9.53 10.85 -19.65
C TRP A 149 9.36 11.02 -18.14
N TRP A 150 9.76 12.19 -17.61
CA TRP A 150 9.50 12.56 -16.23
C TRP A 150 8.01 12.42 -15.88
N PHE A 151 7.12 13.03 -16.67
CA PHE A 151 5.68 12.95 -16.41
C PHE A 151 5.14 11.52 -16.47
N ARG A 152 5.54 10.74 -17.48
CA ARG A 152 5.06 9.35 -17.65
C ARG A 152 5.51 8.42 -16.52
N LEU A 153 6.75 8.56 -16.06
CA LEU A 153 7.26 7.78 -14.94
C LEU A 153 6.62 8.24 -13.62
N ARG A 154 6.44 9.56 -13.45
CA ARG A 154 5.80 10.13 -12.25
C ARG A 154 4.31 9.80 -12.12
N ASP A 155 3.61 9.69 -13.24
CA ASP A 155 2.21 9.26 -13.24
C ASP A 155 2.06 7.83 -12.66
N CYS A 156 2.99 6.93 -13.01
CA CYS A 156 3.04 5.58 -12.45
C CYS A 156 3.56 5.56 -11.00
N ASP A 157 4.61 6.32 -10.69
CA ASP A 157 5.23 6.32 -9.35
C ASP A 157 4.40 7.09 -8.29
N ALA A 158 3.49 7.96 -8.71
CA ALA A 158 2.59 8.70 -7.83
C ALA A 158 1.23 8.01 -7.64
N LEU A 159 1.00 6.87 -8.30
CA LEU A 159 -0.28 6.15 -8.29
C LEU A 159 -1.49 7.03 -8.69
N ALA A 160 -1.30 8.00 -9.60
CA ALA A 160 -2.37 8.95 -9.92
C ALA A 160 -3.57 8.26 -10.57
N ARG A 161 -3.33 7.48 -11.63
CA ARG A 161 -4.38 6.70 -12.31
C ARG A 161 -4.98 5.63 -11.40
N TYR A 162 -4.14 4.90 -10.68
CA TYR A 162 -4.57 3.93 -9.66
C TYR A 162 -5.53 4.54 -8.62
N THR A 163 -5.21 5.72 -8.10
CA THR A 163 -6.02 6.39 -7.09
C THR A 163 -7.36 6.86 -7.65
N ILE A 164 -7.38 7.41 -8.87
CA ILE A 164 -8.61 7.80 -9.56
C ILE A 164 -9.49 6.57 -9.81
N ALA A 165 -8.91 5.48 -10.33
CA ALA A 165 -9.64 4.24 -10.57
C ALA A 165 -10.20 3.65 -9.27
N SER A 166 -9.43 3.72 -8.18
CA SER A 166 -9.86 3.28 -6.85
C SER A 166 -11.04 4.11 -6.34
N ALA A 167 -11.01 5.43 -6.54
CA ALA A 167 -12.11 6.33 -6.18
C ALA A 167 -13.41 5.94 -6.90
N LEU A 168 -13.33 5.67 -8.20
CA LEU A 168 -14.46 5.23 -9.01
C LEU A 168 -14.98 3.87 -8.53
N ALA A 169 -14.10 2.89 -8.34
CA ALA A 169 -14.48 1.56 -7.89
C ALA A 169 -15.11 1.56 -6.50
N CYS A 170 -14.62 2.40 -5.58
CA CYS A 170 -15.22 2.57 -4.23
C CYS A 170 -16.62 3.20 -4.27
N ASN A 171 -17.03 3.79 -5.39
CA ASN A 171 -18.30 4.50 -5.57
C ASN A 171 -19.24 3.83 -6.59
N GLY A 172 -18.97 2.58 -6.99
CA GLY A 172 -19.90 1.78 -7.80
C GLY A 172 -19.76 1.93 -9.31
N PHE A 173 -18.60 2.37 -9.80
CA PHE A 173 -18.24 2.31 -11.21
C PHE A 173 -17.85 0.90 -11.66
#